data_AF-A0A521VNC9-F1
#
_entry.id   AF-A0A521VNC9-F1
#
_cell.length_a   1.000
_cell.length_b   1.000
_cell.length_c   1.000
_cell.angle_alpha   90.00
_cell.angle_beta   90.00
_cell.angle_gamma   90.00
#
_symmetry.space_group_name_H-M   'P 1'
#
loop_
_entity.id
_entity.type
_entity.pdbx_description
1 polymer ?
#
loop_
_entity_poly.entity_id
_entity_poly.type
_entity_poly.pdbx_seq_one_letter_code
_entity_poly.pdbx_strand_id
1 'polypeptide(L)'
;LVQTRISQQNHCAFCVDVNAMLAAEREASMDKALAVGEWRASALFSERERLALEYTEAVTEGNVSDELSHRVKVEFDEDGLVELTGLAAFQNMSAKFNAALDIPAQGFCRMPEKK
;
A
#
# COMPACT_ATOMS: atom_id res chain seq x y z
N LEU A 1 4.02 -1.28 2.37
CA LEU A 1 3.94 -1.19 0.89
C LEU A 1 2.50 -0.99 0.39
N VAL A 2 1.62 -1.98 0.48
CA VAL A 2 0.24 -1.88 -0.08
C VAL A 2 -0.58 -0.70 0.46
N GLN A 3 -0.51 -0.42 1.76
CA GLN A 3 -1.22 0.72 2.37
C GLN A 3 -0.76 2.07 1.79
N THR A 4 0.54 2.23 1.53
CA THR A 4 1.11 3.41 0.87
C THR A 4 0.55 3.53 -0.54
N ARG A 5 0.48 2.43 -1.30
CA ARG A 5 -0.03 2.44 -2.67
C ARG A 5 -1.51 2.80 -2.77
N ILE A 6 -2.34 2.20 -1.93
CA ILE A 6 -3.78 2.53 -1.85
C ILE A 6 -3.97 4.00 -1.48
N SER A 7 -3.15 4.53 -0.57
CA SER A 7 -3.19 5.96 -0.20
C SER A 7 -2.89 6.88 -1.38
N GLN A 8 -1.91 6.50 -2.23
CA GLN A 8 -1.55 7.24 -3.43
C GLN A 8 -2.70 7.25 -4.44
N GLN A 9 -3.34 6.10 -4.71
CA GLN A 9 -4.49 6.00 -5.62
C GLN A 9 -5.70 6.80 -5.13
N ASN A 10 -5.88 6.91 -3.81
CA ASN A 10 -6.96 7.69 -3.20
C ASN A 10 -6.56 9.15 -2.89
N HIS A 11 -5.39 9.60 -3.33
CA HIS A 11 -4.92 10.98 -3.16
C HIS A 11 -4.91 11.50 -1.71
N CYS A 12 -4.71 10.63 -0.71
CA CYS A 12 -4.68 11.02 0.70
C CYS A 12 -3.25 11.41 1.15
N ALA A 13 -2.94 12.71 1.20
CA ALA A 13 -1.62 13.21 1.57
C ALA A 13 -1.16 12.73 2.97
N PHE A 14 -2.03 12.84 3.97
CA PHE A 14 -1.77 12.32 5.32
C PHE A 14 -1.47 10.81 5.34
N CYS A 15 -2.28 10.03 4.63
CA CYS A 15 -2.15 8.58 4.60
C CYS A 15 -0.87 8.15 3.88
N VAL A 16 -0.50 8.83 2.79
CA VAL A 16 0.77 8.59 2.09
C VAL A 16 1.94 8.81 3.05
N ASP A 17 1.94 9.94 3.77
CA ASP A 17 3.00 10.32 4.69
C ASP A 17 3.21 9.28 5.81
N VAL A 18 2.16 8.95 6.56
CA VAL A 18 2.26 8.00 7.67
C VAL A 18 2.56 6.58 7.19
N ASN A 19 1.95 6.12 6.10
CA ASN A 19 2.16 4.76 5.62
C ASN A 19 3.51 4.58 4.93
N ALA A 20 4.07 5.62 4.31
CA ALA A 20 5.44 5.60 3.79
C ALA A 20 6.46 5.49 4.92
N MET A 21 6.30 6.25 6.01
CA MET A 21 7.15 6.13 7.20
C MET A 21 7.08 4.70 7.78
N LEU A 22 5.88 4.17 8.03
CA LEU A 22 5.70 2.81 8.55
C LEU A 22 6.25 1.73 7.59
N ALA A 23 6.15 1.95 6.28
CA ALA A 23 6.76 1.05 5.31
C ALA A 23 8.29 1.11 5.38
N ALA A 24 8.88 2.31 5.46
CA ALA A 24 10.33 2.47 5.57
C ALA A 24 10.90 1.81 6.83
N GLU A 25 10.19 1.90 7.96
CA GLU A 25 10.56 1.22 9.21
C GLU A 25 10.52 -0.30 9.08
N ARG A 26 9.43 -0.86 8.50
CA ARG A 26 9.26 -2.31 8.33
C ARG A 26 10.24 -2.92 7.34
N GLU A 27 10.50 -2.21 6.24
CA GLU A 27 11.41 -2.64 5.18
C GLU A 27 12.87 -2.31 5.49
N ALA A 28 13.15 -1.56 6.56
CA ALA A 28 14.44 -0.94 6.84
C ALA A 28 15.02 -0.19 5.60
N SER A 29 14.15 0.40 4.77
CA SER A 29 14.52 1.02 3.50
C SER A 29 13.57 2.16 3.12
N MET A 30 14.08 3.39 3.15
CA MET A 30 13.35 4.57 2.67
C MET A 30 13.21 4.55 1.15
N ASP A 31 14.25 4.12 0.42
CA ASP A 31 14.23 4.05 -1.05
C ASP A 31 13.09 3.16 -1.55
N LYS A 32 12.88 2.00 -0.90
CA LYS A 32 11.77 1.10 -1.24
C LYS A 32 10.41 1.71 -0.93
N ALA A 33 10.27 2.39 0.21
CA ALA A 33 9.03 3.08 0.58
C ALA A 33 8.65 4.19 -0.42
N LEU A 34 9.65 4.98 -0.87
CA LEU A 34 9.46 6.04 -1.87
C LEU A 34 9.17 5.47 -3.26
N ALA A 35 9.76 4.32 -3.61
CA ALA A 35 9.56 3.66 -4.91
C ALA A 35 8.18 2.99 -5.08
N VAL A 36 7.33 2.95 -4.05
CA VAL A 36 6.01 2.27 -4.11
C VAL A 36 5.12 2.81 -5.23
N GLY A 37 5.20 4.11 -5.54
CA GLY A 37 4.40 4.70 -6.63
C GLY A 37 4.77 4.16 -8.02
N GLU A 38 5.98 3.66 -8.17
CA GLU A 38 6.58 3.19 -9.43
C GLU A 38 6.95 1.71 -9.37
N TRP A 39 6.28 0.95 -8.49
CA TRP A 39 6.65 -0.42 -8.16
C TRP A 39 6.82 -1.36 -9.35
N ARG A 40 6.05 -1.16 -10.44
CA ARG A 40 6.14 -1.97 -11.66
C ARG A 40 7.50 -1.85 -12.34
N ALA A 41 8.06 -0.63 -12.36
CA ALA A 41 9.34 -0.32 -12.99
C ALA A 41 10.54 -0.49 -12.04
N SER A 42 10.29 -0.57 -10.72
CA SER A 42 11.35 -0.66 -9.71
C SER A 42 11.80 -2.10 -9.47
N ALA A 43 13.12 -2.31 -9.49
CA ALA A 43 13.74 -3.59 -9.15
C ALA A 43 13.75 -3.89 -7.63
N LEU A 44 13.27 -2.97 -6.78
CA LEU A 44 13.27 -3.11 -5.32
C LEU A 44 12.18 -4.07 -4.79
N PHE A 45 11.24 -4.48 -5.64
CA PHE A 45 10.07 -5.28 -5.24
C PHE A 45 10.18 -6.71 -5.75
N SER A 46 10.06 -7.66 -4.84
CA SER A 46 9.94 -9.09 -5.14
C SER A 46 8.64 -9.41 -5.87
N GLU A 47 8.57 -10.58 -6.52
CA GLU A 47 7.34 -11.04 -7.19
C GLU A 47 6.15 -11.16 -6.22
N ARG A 48 6.39 -11.61 -4.99
CA ARG A 48 5.37 -11.68 -3.94
C ARG A 48 4.79 -10.29 -3.62
N GLU A 49 5.65 -9.29 -3.49
CA GLU A 49 5.23 -7.90 -3.22
C GLU A 49 4.53 -7.26 -4.41
N ARG A 50 5.02 -7.52 -5.63
CA ARG A 50 4.40 -7.10 -6.88
C ARG A 50 2.98 -7.65 -7.00
N LEU A 51 2.77 -8.93 -6.68
CA LEU A 51 1.45 -9.55 -6.68
C LEU A 51 0.52 -8.92 -5.63
N ALA A 52 1.01 -8.64 -4.42
CA ALA A 52 0.22 -7.96 -3.40
C ALA A 52 -0.16 -6.53 -3.83
N LEU A 53 0.76 -5.79 -4.45
CA LEU A 53 0.51 -4.45 -4.98
C LEU A 53 -0.51 -4.49 -6.13
N GLU A 54 -0.35 -5.39 -7.09
CA GLU A 54 -1.30 -5.63 -8.19
C GLU A 54 -2.70 -5.92 -7.67
N TYR A 55 -2.82 -6.85 -6.70
CA TYR A 55 -4.09 -7.20 -6.09
C TYR A 55 -4.75 -6.01 -5.39
N THR A 56 -4.01 -5.28 -4.56
CA THR A 56 -4.58 -4.15 -3.81
C THR A 56 -4.93 -2.94 -4.67
N GLU A 57 -4.24 -2.74 -5.79
CA GLU A 57 -4.68 -1.78 -6.82
C GLU A 57 -6.02 -2.22 -7.42
N ALA A 58 -6.17 -3.50 -7.78
CA ALA A 58 -7.41 -4.02 -8.35
C ALA A 58 -8.59 -3.98 -7.38
N VAL A 59 -8.35 -4.23 -6.08
CA VAL A 59 -9.35 -4.04 -5.01
C VAL A 59 -9.78 -2.58 -4.92
N THR A 60 -8.84 -1.65 -5.02
CA THR A 60 -9.10 -0.20 -4.94
C THR A 60 -9.90 0.29 -6.14
N GLU A 61 -9.64 -0.24 -7.32
CA GLU A 61 -10.34 0.07 -8.57
C GLU A 61 -11.67 -0.67 -8.72
N GLY A 62 -11.90 -1.73 -7.94
CA GLY A 62 -13.11 -2.54 -8.00
C GLY A 62 -13.14 -3.50 -9.20
N ASN A 63 -11.98 -3.95 -9.69
CA ASN A 63 -11.85 -4.76 -10.91
C ASN A 63 -11.03 -6.05 -10.69
N VAL A 64 -11.11 -6.62 -9.48
CA VAL A 64 -10.46 -7.90 -9.14
C VAL A 64 -11.00 -9.04 -10.02
N SER A 65 -10.12 -9.70 -10.77
CA SER A 65 -10.45 -10.88 -11.56
C SER A 65 -10.32 -12.18 -10.77
N ASP A 66 -11.00 -13.23 -11.22
CA ASP A 66 -10.87 -14.58 -10.64
C ASP A 66 -9.44 -15.10 -10.77
N GLU A 67 -8.77 -14.84 -11.90
CA GLU A 67 -7.38 -15.21 -12.12
C GLU A 67 -6.44 -14.54 -11.11
N LEU A 68 -6.62 -13.24 -10.87
CA LEU A 68 -5.79 -12.51 -9.91
C LEU A 68 -6.06 -12.99 -8.48
N SER A 69 -7.32 -13.22 -8.12
CA SER A 69 -7.69 -13.81 -6.82
C SER A 69 -7.06 -15.18 -6.63
N HIS A 70 -7.06 -16.02 -7.67
CA HIS A 70 -6.43 -17.34 -7.64
C HIS A 70 -4.91 -17.24 -7.47
N ARG A 71 -4.22 -16.35 -8.22
CA ARG A 71 -2.77 -16.12 -8.08
C ARG A 71 -2.40 -15.71 -6.66
N VAL A 72 -3.17 -14.79 -6.06
CA VAL A 72 -2.99 -14.37 -4.67
C VAL A 72 -3.22 -15.53 -3.72
N LYS A 73 -4.29 -16.30 -3.89
CA LYS A 73 -4.56 -17.47 -3.05
C LYS A 73 -3.46 -18.53 -3.13
N VAL A 74 -2.83 -18.72 -4.28
CA VAL A 74 -1.70 -19.65 -4.44
C VAL A 74 -0.46 -19.16 -3.69
N GLU A 75 -0.17 -17.85 -3.74
CA GLU A 75 1.02 -17.27 -3.10
C GLU A 75 0.83 -17.03 -1.59
N PHE A 76 -0.37 -16.64 -1.17
CA PHE A 76 -0.67 -16.16 0.18
C PHE A 76 -1.63 -17.04 0.97
N ASP A 77 -2.12 -18.14 0.40
CA ASP A 77 -3.20 -18.97 0.95
C ASP A 77 -4.57 -18.25 1.08
N GLU A 78 -5.55 -18.94 1.64
CA GLU A 78 -6.91 -18.42 1.82
C GLU A 78 -7.00 -17.34 2.89
N ASP A 79 -6.28 -17.52 3.99
CA ASP A 79 -6.23 -16.55 5.09
C ASP A 79 -5.52 -15.28 4.61
N GLY A 80 -4.41 -15.43 3.88
CA GLY A 80 -3.69 -14.28 3.33
C GLY A 80 -4.50 -13.51 2.28
N LEU A 81 -5.33 -14.16 1.47
CA LEU A 81 -6.28 -13.47 0.57
C LEU A 81 -7.29 -12.64 1.39
N VAL A 82 -7.87 -13.20 2.45
CA VAL A 82 -8.84 -12.51 3.32
C VAL A 82 -8.18 -11.33 4.03
N GLU A 83 -7.00 -11.52 4.62
CA GLU A 83 -6.25 -10.47 5.30
C GLU A 83 -5.88 -9.32 4.37
N LEU A 84 -5.38 -9.64 3.16
CA LEU A 84 -4.99 -8.63 2.18
C LEU A 84 -6.20 -7.83 1.69
N THR A 85 -7.34 -8.49 1.48
CA THR A 85 -8.60 -7.86 1.11
C THR A 85 -9.10 -6.94 2.23
N GLY A 86 -9.09 -7.41 3.47
CA GLY A 86 -9.52 -6.64 4.64
C GLY A 86 -8.66 -5.40 4.86
N LEU A 87 -7.34 -5.54 4.75
CA LEU A 87 -6.41 -4.42 4.83
C LEU A 87 -6.66 -3.40 3.71
N ALA A 88 -6.89 -3.87 2.49
CA ALA A 88 -7.16 -2.99 1.35
C ALA A 88 -8.48 -2.24 1.49
N ALA A 89 -9.53 -2.90 1.98
CA ALA A 89 -10.83 -2.29 2.24
C ALA A 89 -10.74 -1.22 3.34
N PHE A 90 -10.11 -1.54 4.46
CA PHE A 90 -9.89 -0.59 5.57
C PHE A 90 -9.10 0.64 5.09
N GLN A 91 -8.04 0.41 4.32
CA GLN A 91 -7.21 1.51 3.86
C GLN A 91 -7.93 2.40 2.83
N ASN A 92 -8.75 1.82 1.96
CA ASN A 92 -9.60 2.58 1.05
C ASN A 92 -10.58 3.48 1.82
N MET A 93 -11.23 2.96 2.85
CA MET A 93 -12.11 3.73 3.73
C MET A 93 -11.33 4.88 4.40
N SER A 94 -10.21 4.57 5.05
CA SER A 94 -9.37 5.54 5.75
C SER A 94 -8.85 6.65 4.82
N ALA A 95 -8.36 6.28 3.63
CA ALA A 95 -7.84 7.22 2.66
C ALA A 95 -8.92 8.15 2.11
N LYS A 96 -10.08 7.61 1.73
CA LYS A 96 -11.21 8.42 1.24
C LYS A 96 -11.76 9.35 2.32
N PHE A 97 -11.85 8.89 3.56
CA PHE A 97 -12.28 9.71 4.68
C PHE A 97 -11.34 10.91 4.90
N ASN A 98 -10.04 10.65 5.02
CA ASN A 98 -9.06 11.72 5.29
C ASN A 98 -8.89 12.67 4.10
N ALA A 99 -8.93 12.16 2.86
CA ALA A 99 -8.88 12.99 1.66
C ALA A 99 -10.10 13.91 1.55
N ALA A 100 -11.31 13.43 1.88
CA ALA A 100 -12.52 14.25 1.87
C ALA A 100 -12.49 15.40 2.88
N LEU A 101 -11.70 15.27 3.94
CA LEU A 101 -11.50 16.29 4.97
C LEU A 101 -10.25 17.16 4.73
N ASP A 102 -9.57 16.98 3.60
CA ASP A 102 -8.34 17.70 3.24
C ASP A 102 -7.27 17.68 4.35
N ILE A 103 -7.10 16.52 5.00
CA ILE A 103 -6.10 16.37 6.07
C ILE A 103 -4.70 16.39 5.45
N PRO A 104 -3.84 17.37 5.79
CA PRO A 104 -2.53 17.50 5.18
C PRO A 104 -1.54 16.47 5.74
N ALA A 105 -0.48 16.21 4.98
CA ALA A 105 0.69 15.51 5.48
C ALA A 105 1.25 16.19 6.74
N GLN A 106 1.76 15.40 7.69
CA GLN A 106 2.26 15.88 8.98
C GLN A 106 3.80 15.84 9.07
N GLY A 107 4.47 15.35 8.02
CA GLY A 107 5.91 15.26 7.93
C GLY A 107 6.50 14.01 8.57
N PHE A 108 5.72 12.94 8.75
CA PHE A 108 6.20 11.68 9.32
C PHE A 108 7.28 11.00 8.47
N CYS A 109 7.17 11.09 7.14
CA CYS A 109 8.13 10.49 6.22
C CYS A 109 9.52 11.17 6.27
N ARG A 110 9.63 12.33 6.95
CA ARG A 110 10.92 12.81 7.48
C ARG A 110 11.14 12.10 8.82
N MET A 111 11.77 10.93 8.77
CA MET A 111 12.10 10.16 9.98
C MET A 111 12.71 11.10 11.03
N PRO A 112 12.22 11.12 12.29
CA PRO A 112 12.87 11.89 13.34
C PRO A 112 14.30 11.41 13.48
N GLU A 113 15.26 12.35 13.45
CA GLU A 113 16.66 12.05 13.73
C GLU A 113 16.73 11.27 15.05
N LYS A 114 17.35 10.08 15.02
CA LYS A 114 17.61 9.33 16.26
C LYS A 114 18.40 10.26 17.19
N LYS A 115 17.77 10.68 18.29
CA LYS A 115 18.46 11.36 19.40
C LYS A 115 19.41 10.40 20.09
#